data_AF-A0AA92RAX1-F1
#
_entry.id   AF-A0AA92RAX1-F1
#
_cell.length_a   1.000
_cell.length_b   1.000
_cell.length_c   1.000
_cell.angle_alpha   90.00
_cell.angle_beta   90.00
_cell.angle_gamma   90.00
#
_symmetry.space_group_name_H-M   'P 1'
#
loop_
_entity.id
_entity.type
_entity.pdbx_description
1 polymer ?
#
loop_
_entity_poly.entity_id
_entity_poly.type
_entity_poly.pdbx_seq_one_letter_code
_entity_poly.pdbx_strand_id
1 'polypeptide(L)'
;MVVTGRNWCAVIALIAALTLAACSTTKAPVAGPGEYVVQPGDTLYRIASRIGRSPGDIARWSNLQDPDRLEAGQVLRVAPPGGASAPSPDASAPPPLPRAGGADRQRPPPRPAAREPDPVVPPAARRSDWGWPAQGQVVAGFNGSSNKGIDIGGNTGDPVVSIGNGSVAVTETLRGYGSVLMVDHGGSYMSVYTNVRSVLVKQGQRVQRGQKIAEIGTADAGHPKLHFEIRYRGKAVDPRQYLPAR
;
A
#
# COMPACT_ATOMS: atom_id res chain seq x y z
N MET A 1 68.06 -19.46 -14.63
CA MET A 1 69.05 -19.53 -13.53
C MET A 1 68.53 -18.61 -12.44
N VAL A 2 68.02 -19.17 -11.33
CA VAL A 2 68.80 -19.50 -10.11
C VAL A 2 69.37 -18.21 -9.51
N VAL A 3 69.18 -17.78 -8.26
CA VAL A 3 68.47 -18.19 -7.03
C VAL A 3 68.92 -17.14 -5.98
N THR A 4 68.20 -17.02 -4.85
CA THR A 4 68.64 -16.41 -3.56
C THR A 4 68.98 -14.90 -3.53
N GLY A 5 68.50 -14.08 -2.61
CA GLY A 5 68.08 -14.32 -1.23
C GLY A 5 69.18 -13.82 -0.26
N ARG A 6 68.98 -12.66 0.37
CA ARG A 6 69.63 -12.32 1.64
C ARG A 6 68.89 -11.21 2.37
N ASN A 7 68.85 -11.39 3.69
CA ASN A 7 67.94 -10.84 4.67
C ASN A 7 68.49 -9.61 5.39
N TRP A 8 67.53 -8.82 5.90
CA TRP A 8 67.53 -8.10 7.18
C TRP A 8 68.35 -6.82 7.31
N CYS A 9 67.65 -5.70 7.13
CA CYS A 9 67.98 -4.43 7.78
C CYS A 9 66.75 -3.86 8.48
N ALA A 10 66.97 -3.48 9.74
CA ALA A 10 66.45 -2.30 10.41
C ALA A 10 64.96 -2.21 10.79
N VAL A 11 64.75 -2.37 12.09
CA VAL A 11 63.70 -1.74 12.90
C VAL A 11 63.82 -0.21 12.78
N ILE A 12 62.79 0.47 12.26
CA ILE A 12 62.49 1.87 12.60
C ILE A 12 60.97 2.05 12.69
N ALA A 13 60.54 2.65 13.79
CA ALA A 13 59.18 2.99 14.16
C ALA A 13 58.51 4.00 13.22
N LEU A 14 57.17 3.98 13.18
CA LEU A 14 56.27 5.04 13.69
C LEU A 14 54.96 5.09 12.86
N ILE A 15 53.88 4.66 13.52
CA ILE A 15 52.51 5.21 13.48
C ILE A 15 51.99 5.72 12.11
N ALA A 16 51.12 4.93 11.48
CA ALA A 16 50.13 5.46 10.54
C ALA A 16 48.88 4.59 10.46
N ALA A 17 47.74 5.26 10.63
CA ALA A 17 46.40 4.95 10.11
C ALA A 17 45.73 3.65 10.59
N LEU A 18 44.89 3.73 11.60
CA LEU A 18 43.44 4.00 11.47
C LEU A 18 42.64 2.83 10.85
N THR A 19 42.43 1.84 11.71
CA THR A 19 41.15 1.15 12.00
C THR A 19 40.06 0.97 10.91
N LEU A 20 39.69 -0.31 10.76
CA LEU A 20 38.34 -0.86 10.55
C LEU A 20 37.67 -0.67 9.18
N ALA A 21 37.87 -1.64 8.29
CA ALA A 21 36.87 -2.02 7.29
C ALA A 21 35.74 -2.79 7.99
N ALA A 22 34.74 -2.07 8.47
CA ALA A 22 33.50 -2.63 8.98
C ALA A 22 32.56 -3.04 7.83
N CYS A 23 31.87 -4.16 8.02
CA CYS A 23 30.81 -4.68 7.16
C CYS A 23 29.75 -3.61 6.84
N SER A 24 29.54 -3.33 5.56
CA SER A 24 28.39 -2.54 5.09
C SER A 24 27.11 -3.38 5.12
N THR A 25 26.64 -3.70 6.32
CA THR A 25 25.20 -3.80 6.56
C THR A 25 24.70 -2.37 6.66
N THR A 26 24.01 -1.88 5.64
CA THR A 26 23.37 -0.56 5.67
C THR A 26 22.20 -0.62 6.66
N LYS A 27 22.53 -0.60 7.96
CA LYS A 27 21.61 -0.34 9.04
C LYS A 27 21.09 1.07 8.80
N ALA A 28 19.77 1.20 8.66
CA ALA A 28 19.13 2.51 8.55
C ALA A 28 19.64 3.42 9.69
N PRO A 29 19.88 4.72 9.43
CA PRO A 29 20.30 5.65 10.46
C PRO A 29 19.13 5.86 11.43
N VAL A 30 19.14 5.04 12.49
CA VAL A 30 18.19 5.08 13.59
C VAL A 30 18.77 6.07 14.60
N ALA A 31 18.14 7.24 14.76
CA ALA A 31 18.57 8.29 15.69
C ALA A 31 18.33 7.91 17.18
N GLY A 32 17.63 6.80 17.41
CA GLY A 32 17.34 6.25 18.73
C GLY A 32 16.29 5.13 18.60
N PRO A 33 16.04 4.34 19.65
CA PRO A 33 15.02 3.29 19.59
C PRO A 33 13.65 3.91 19.26
N GLY A 34 13.21 3.74 18.01
CA GLY A 34 11.93 4.27 17.53
C GLY A 34 11.97 5.62 16.81
N GLU A 35 13.14 6.08 16.36
CA GLU A 35 13.29 7.31 15.55
C GLU A 35 14.02 7.03 14.23
N TYR A 36 13.59 7.70 13.15
CA TYR A 36 14.10 7.54 11.78
C TYR A 36 14.42 8.90 11.16
N VAL A 37 15.61 9.08 10.60
CA VAL A 37 15.98 10.31 9.89
C VAL A 37 15.64 10.16 8.40
N VAL A 38 14.71 10.99 7.92
CA VAL A 38 14.27 11.04 6.52
C VAL A 38 15.47 11.29 5.61
N GLN A 39 15.70 10.39 4.67
CA GLN A 39 16.74 10.56 3.66
C GLN A 39 16.17 11.28 2.42
N PRO A 40 17.03 11.95 1.61
CA PRO A 40 16.61 12.48 0.31
C PRO A 40 15.95 11.38 -0.55
N GLY A 41 14.69 11.58 -0.92
CA GLY A 41 13.91 10.62 -1.73
C GLY A 41 13.10 9.58 -0.92
N ASP A 42 13.15 9.63 0.40
CA ASP A 42 12.22 8.89 1.24
C ASP A 42 10.82 9.53 1.21
N THR A 43 9.80 8.68 1.24
CA THR A 43 8.41 9.09 1.48
C THR A 43 7.92 8.43 2.76
N LEU A 44 6.94 9.03 3.42
CA LEU A 44 6.38 8.49 4.66
C LEU A 44 5.91 7.05 4.45
N TYR A 45 5.32 6.78 3.29
CA TYR A 45 4.88 5.46 2.88
C TYR A 45 6.02 4.43 2.76
N ARG A 46 7.17 4.81 2.16
CA ARG A 46 8.34 3.93 2.03
C ARG A 46 9.00 3.64 3.37
N ILE A 47 9.11 4.66 4.23
CA ILE A 47 9.65 4.54 5.59
C ILE A 47 8.73 3.63 6.41
N ALA A 48 7.43 3.89 6.39
CA ALA A 48 6.41 3.11 7.08
C ALA A 48 6.41 1.63 6.64
N SER A 49 6.49 1.38 5.34
CA SER A 49 6.54 0.03 4.76
C SER A 49 7.80 -0.73 5.18
N ARG A 50 8.96 -0.06 5.21
CA ARG A 50 10.24 -0.66 5.64
C ARG A 50 10.22 -1.04 7.12
N ILE A 51 9.53 -0.27 7.94
CA ILE A 51 9.45 -0.44 9.41
C ILE A 51 8.23 -1.31 9.81
N GLY A 52 7.35 -1.62 8.86
CA GLY A 52 6.14 -2.41 9.11
C GLY A 52 5.10 -1.67 9.95
N ARG A 53 5.04 -0.34 9.83
CA ARG A 53 4.10 0.54 10.55
C ARG A 53 3.16 1.24 9.60
N SER A 54 2.03 1.74 10.12
CA SER A 54 1.13 2.56 9.32
C SER A 54 1.75 3.95 9.10
N PRO A 55 1.71 4.50 7.88
CA PRO A 55 2.10 5.89 7.63
C PRO A 55 1.35 6.88 8.53
N GLY A 56 0.06 6.61 8.79
CA GLY A 56 -0.76 7.44 9.67
C GLY A 56 -0.31 7.41 11.13
N ASP A 57 0.17 6.28 11.63
CA ASP A 57 0.68 6.18 13.00
C ASP A 57 1.99 6.94 13.15
N ILE A 58 2.89 6.83 12.16
CA ILE A 58 4.15 7.57 12.13
C ILE A 58 3.89 9.07 12.01
N ALA A 59 2.95 9.50 11.17
CA ALA A 59 2.56 10.91 11.07
C ALA A 59 2.05 11.44 12.41
N ARG A 60 1.23 10.67 13.13
CA ARG A 60 0.71 11.04 14.44
C ARG A 60 1.80 11.12 15.50
N TRP A 61 2.70 10.13 15.56
CA TRP A 61 3.81 10.13 16.52
C TRP A 61 4.85 11.21 16.22
N SER A 62 4.96 11.61 14.95
CA SER A 62 5.87 12.65 14.47
C SER A 62 5.20 14.03 14.34
N ASN A 63 3.92 14.14 14.73
CA ASN A 63 3.09 15.34 14.63
C ASN A 63 3.15 16.04 13.25
N LEU A 64 3.16 15.25 12.17
CA LEU A 64 3.19 15.76 10.79
C LEU A 64 1.82 16.33 10.41
N GLN A 65 1.79 17.60 10.06
CA GLN A 65 0.60 18.27 9.52
C GLN A 65 0.30 17.83 8.08
N ASP A 66 1.37 17.57 7.31
CA ASP A 66 1.30 17.08 5.93
C ASP A 66 2.13 15.78 5.78
N PRO A 67 1.48 14.60 5.70
CA PRO A 67 2.15 13.31 5.57
C PRO A 67 2.95 13.14 4.27
N ASP A 68 2.59 13.90 3.23
CA ASP A 68 3.20 13.85 1.89
C ASP A 68 4.39 14.81 1.75
N ARG A 69 4.59 15.71 2.71
CA ARG A 69 5.63 16.74 2.69
C ARG A 69 6.71 16.45 3.73
N LEU A 70 7.52 15.44 3.45
CA LEU A 70 8.71 15.13 4.25
C LEU A 70 9.93 15.87 3.72
N GLU A 71 10.70 16.47 4.64
CA GLU A 71 11.95 17.14 4.32
C GLU A 71 13.15 16.22 4.62
N ALA A 72 14.13 16.18 3.73
CA ALA A 72 15.34 15.40 3.95
C ALA A 72 16.11 15.93 5.18
N GLY A 73 16.46 15.03 6.10
CA GLY A 73 17.05 15.35 7.40
C GLY A 73 16.04 15.46 8.55
N GLN A 74 14.74 15.39 8.28
CA GLN A 74 13.70 15.41 9.31
C GLN A 74 13.72 14.13 10.15
N VAL A 75 13.61 14.24 11.48
CA VAL A 75 13.51 13.08 12.37
C VAL A 75 12.04 12.73 12.57
N LEU A 76 11.67 11.50 12.19
CA LEU A 76 10.36 10.93 12.39
C LEU A 76 10.37 9.95 13.55
N ARG A 77 9.34 10.02 14.37
CA ARG A 77 9.06 9.04 15.41
C ARG A 77 8.28 7.87 14.80
N VAL A 78 8.93 6.72 14.77
CA VAL A 78 8.44 5.48 14.15
C VAL A 78 8.01 4.42 15.17
N ALA A 79 8.07 4.77 16.46
CA ALA A 79 7.55 3.96 17.57
C ALA A 79 6.62 4.80 18.48
N PRO A 80 5.62 4.17 19.11
CA PRO A 80 4.69 4.87 20.00
C PRO A 80 5.42 5.47 21.22
N PRO A 81 5.10 6.73 21.60
CA PRO A 81 5.59 7.30 22.85
C PRO A 81 4.87 6.64 24.04
N GLY A 82 5.60 5.85 24.83
CA GLY A 82 5.09 5.19 26.04
C GLY A 82 4.35 3.89 25.75
N GLY A 83 4.71 2.82 26.48
CA GLY A 83 4.08 1.52 26.39
C GLY A 83 2.60 1.58 26.78
N ALA A 84 1.71 1.66 25.79
CA ALA A 84 0.29 1.45 25.98
C ALA A 84 -0.28 0.73 24.75
N SER A 85 -0.77 -0.48 25.00
CA SER A 85 -1.66 -1.20 24.09
C SER A 85 -3.02 -0.52 24.06
N ALA A 86 -3.50 -0.18 22.86
CA ALA A 86 -4.91 0.14 22.48
C ALA A 86 -5.59 1.30 23.25
N PRO A 87 -6.76 1.86 22.85
CA PRO A 87 -7.63 1.58 21.69
C PRO A 87 -7.86 2.80 20.78
N SER A 88 -8.57 2.59 19.67
CA SER A 88 -9.17 3.66 18.86
C SER A 88 -10.26 4.42 19.64
N PRO A 89 -10.49 5.70 19.33
CA PRO A 89 -11.84 6.24 19.44
C PRO A 89 -12.35 6.81 18.11
N ASP A 90 -13.60 6.48 17.85
CA ASP A 90 -14.53 7.16 16.96
C ASP A 90 -15.10 8.41 17.66
N ALA A 91 -15.75 9.27 16.87
CA ALA A 91 -16.70 10.33 17.25
C ALA A 91 -16.25 11.54 18.11
N SER A 92 -16.27 12.73 17.50
CA SER A 92 -16.84 13.93 18.11
C SER A 92 -17.32 14.92 17.05
N ALA A 93 -18.64 15.11 17.02
CA ALA A 93 -19.34 16.19 16.34
C ALA A 93 -19.05 17.55 17.01
N PRO A 94 -19.14 18.68 16.28
CA PRO A 94 -18.95 20.02 16.85
C PRO A 94 -20.24 20.58 17.51
N PRO A 95 -20.13 21.39 18.59
CA PRO A 95 -21.27 22.11 19.21
C PRO A 95 -21.61 23.45 18.49
N PRO A 96 -22.77 24.09 18.80
CA PRO A 96 -23.43 25.06 17.91
C PRO A 96 -23.05 26.55 18.11
N LEU A 97 -23.48 27.33 17.11
CA LEU A 97 -23.31 28.77 16.82
C LEU A 97 -23.65 29.76 17.96
N PRO A 98 -23.25 31.04 17.76
CA PRO A 98 -24.19 32.16 17.88
C PRO A 98 -24.44 32.88 16.55
N ARG A 99 -25.70 33.31 16.38
CA ARG A 99 -26.27 34.06 15.25
C ARG A 99 -26.31 35.56 15.57
N ALA A 100 -25.98 36.40 14.60
CA ALA A 100 -26.55 37.72 14.28
C ALA A 100 -25.78 38.28 13.06
N GLY A 101 -26.32 38.89 12.01
CA GLY A 101 -27.67 39.32 11.64
C GLY A 101 -27.53 40.38 10.52
N GLY A 102 -28.42 40.34 9.52
CA GLY A 102 -28.62 41.39 8.50
C GLY A 102 -27.57 41.45 7.37
N ALA A 103 -27.87 41.79 6.13
CA ALA A 103 -29.10 42.21 5.49
C ALA A 103 -29.03 41.92 3.98
N ASP A 104 -30.22 41.72 3.45
CA ASP A 104 -30.67 41.56 2.07
C ASP A 104 -29.92 42.40 1.01
N ARG A 105 -29.32 41.72 0.03
CA ARG A 105 -29.35 42.11 -1.39
C ARG A 105 -29.41 40.85 -2.26
N GLN A 106 -30.60 40.57 -2.78
CA GLN A 106 -30.89 39.53 -3.75
C GLN A 106 -29.88 39.52 -4.91
N ARG A 107 -29.02 38.50 -4.93
CA ARG A 107 -28.29 38.05 -6.12
C ARG A 107 -29.15 37.00 -6.84
N PRO A 108 -29.22 36.99 -8.18
CA PRO A 108 -29.98 35.98 -8.93
C PRO A 108 -29.57 34.57 -8.48
N PRO A 109 -30.50 33.61 -8.43
CA PRO A 109 -30.24 32.29 -7.86
C PRO A 109 -29.09 31.62 -8.61
N PRO A 110 -27.99 31.21 -7.94
CA PRO A 110 -27.11 30.23 -8.54
C PRO A 110 -27.96 28.98 -8.76
N ARG A 111 -28.04 28.56 -10.02
CA ARG A 111 -28.47 27.22 -10.43
C ARG A 111 -27.98 26.22 -9.38
N PRO A 112 -28.79 25.25 -8.92
CA PRO A 112 -28.31 24.24 -8.00
C PRO A 112 -27.11 23.57 -8.65
N ALA A 113 -25.91 23.96 -8.22
CA ALA A 113 -24.79 23.07 -8.23
C ALA A 113 -25.30 21.93 -7.38
N ALA A 114 -25.64 20.82 -8.03
CA ALA A 114 -25.74 19.55 -7.36
C ALA A 114 -24.53 19.53 -6.43
N ARG A 115 -24.79 19.53 -5.12
CA ARG A 115 -23.75 19.15 -4.17
C ARG A 115 -23.25 17.85 -4.75
N GLU A 116 -22.02 17.83 -5.27
CA GLU A 116 -21.32 16.56 -5.36
C GLU A 116 -21.46 16.01 -3.94
N PRO A 117 -22.12 14.85 -3.78
CA PRO A 117 -22.25 14.29 -2.45
C PRO A 117 -20.85 14.28 -1.87
N ASP A 118 -20.70 14.86 -0.67
CA ASP A 118 -19.51 14.63 0.15
C ASP A 118 -19.17 13.16 -0.01
N PRO A 119 -17.91 12.78 -0.22
CA PRO A 119 -17.57 11.40 -0.45
C PRO A 119 -17.95 10.57 0.77
N VAL A 120 -19.20 10.08 0.77
CA VAL A 120 -19.73 9.13 1.71
C VAL A 120 -18.86 7.93 1.46
N VAL A 121 -17.91 7.71 2.37
CA VAL A 121 -17.18 6.46 2.46
C VAL A 121 -18.27 5.40 2.43
N PRO A 122 -18.40 4.60 1.35
CA PRO A 122 -19.36 3.52 1.36
C PRO A 122 -19.02 2.70 2.60
N PRO A 123 -20.00 2.28 3.41
CA PRO A 123 -19.72 1.38 4.52
C PRO A 123 -18.86 0.24 3.98
N ALA A 124 -17.82 -0.14 4.75
CA ALA A 124 -16.93 -1.24 4.39
C ALA A 124 -17.78 -2.39 3.85
N ALA A 125 -17.45 -2.89 2.66
CA ALA A 125 -18.30 -3.85 1.97
C ALA A 125 -18.57 -5.03 2.91
N ARG A 126 -19.84 -5.35 3.15
CA ARG A 126 -20.15 -6.58 3.88
C ARG A 126 -19.67 -7.71 2.98
N ARG A 127 -19.01 -8.72 3.57
CA ARG A 127 -18.54 -9.91 2.82
C ARG A 127 -19.67 -10.55 1.99
N SER A 128 -20.90 -10.45 2.50
CA SER A 128 -22.14 -10.88 1.86
C SER A 128 -22.41 -10.24 0.49
N ASP A 129 -21.86 -9.06 0.24
CA ASP A 129 -22.10 -8.29 -0.99
C ASP A 129 -21.04 -8.58 -2.05
N TRP A 130 -20.04 -9.42 -1.78
CA TRP A 130 -18.96 -9.63 -2.74
C TRP A 130 -19.42 -10.40 -3.97
N GLY A 131 -18.88 -10.02 -5.13
CA GLY A 131 -19.16 -10.61 -6.43
C GLY A 131 -17.92 -11.17 -7.09
N TRP A 132 -18.12 -12.00 -8.11
CA TRP A 132 -17.02 -12.55 -8.90
C TRP A 132 -16.29 -11.43 -9.67
N PRO A 133 -14.94 -11.44 -9.68
CA PRO A 133 -14.14 -10.40 -10.35
C PRO A 133 -14.05 -10.58 -11.87
N ALA A 134 -14.42 -11.75 -12.39
CA ALA A 134 -14.49 -12.09 -13.80
C ALA A 134 -15.52 -13.22 -14.03
N GLN A 135 -16.05 -13.33 -15.24
CA GLN A 135 -17.14 -14.26 -15.57
C GLN A 135 -16.68 -15.71 -15.87
N GLY A 136 -15.39 -15.94 -16.09
CA GLY A 136 -14.91 -17.24 -16.54
C GLY A 136 -14.77 -18.32 -15.47
N GLN A 137 -14.39 -19.52 -15.94
CA GLN A 137 -14.21 -20.70 -15.09
C GLN A 137 -12.91 -20.61 -14.26
N VAL A 138 -12.91 -21.23 -13.09
CA VAL A 138 -11.71 -21.29 -12.23
C VAL A 138 -10.90 -22.46 -12.74
N VAL A 139 -9.72 -22.14 -13.28
CA VAL A 139 -8.80 -23.10 -13.89
C VAL A 139 -7.70 -23.54 -12.93
N ALA A 140 -7.46 -22.78 -11.84
CA ALA A 140 -6.61 -23.20 -10.74
C ALA A 140 -7.16 -22.67 -9.40
N GLY A 141 -7.14 -23.51 -8.36
CA GLY A 141 -7.64 -23.16 -7.03
C GLY A 141 -6.54 -22.74 -6.05
N PHE A 142 -6.99 -22.20 -4.92
CA PHE A 142 -6.12 -21.83 -3.79
C PHE A 142 -5.48 -23.07 -3.17
N ASN A 143 -4.17 -23.01 -2.92
CA ASN A 143 -3.46 -24.03 -2.15
C ASN A 143 -2.53 -23.43 -1.07
N GLY A 144 -2.49 -22.10 -0.93
CA GLY A 144 -1.73 -21.37 0.09
C GLY A 144 -0.20 -21.39 -0.08
N SER A 145 0.33 -22.27 -0.94
CA SER A 145 1.76 -22.41 -1.21
C SER A 145 2.11 -21.80 -2.56
N SER A 146 1.95 -22.57 -3.65
CA SER A 146 2.25 -22.16 -5.03
C SER A 146 1.16 -21.29 -5.64
N ASN A 147 -0.09 -21.45 -5.21
CA ASN A 147 -1.21 -20.61 -5.62
C ASN A 147 -1.86 -19.96 -4.38
N LYS A 148 -1.67 -18.65 -4.24
CA LYS A 148 -2.17 -17.83 -3.13
C LYS A 148 -3.55 -17.22 -3.41
N GLY A 149 -4.18 -17.59 -4.52
CA GLY A 149 -5.47 -17.11 -4.95
C GLY A 149 -6.21 -18.15 -5.78
N ILE A 150 -6.95 -17.68 -6.77
CA ILE A 150 -7.58 -18.49 -7.80
C ILE A 150 -7.23 -17.94 -9.17
N ASP A 151 -7.11 -18.82 -10.15
CA ASP A 151 -6.96 -18.44 -11.54
C ASP A 151 -8.32 -18.57 -12.23
N ILE A 152 -8.78 -17.48 -12.83
CA ILE A 152 -10.05 -17.42 -13.57
C ILE A 152 -9.70 -17.28 -15.06
N GLY A 153 -10.03 -18.27 -15.85
CA GLY A 153 -9.84 -18.24 -17.30
C GLY A 153 -10.71 -17.17 -17.95
N GLY A 154 -10.26 -16.64 -19.08
CA GLY A 154 -11.01 -15.66 -19.88
C GLY A 154 -10.32 -15.40 -21.20
N ASN A 155 -10.72 -14.35 -21.90
CA ASN A 155 -10.05 -13.84 -23.08
C ASN A 155 -9.23 -12.59 -22.75
N THR A 156 -8.16 -12.35 -23.50
CA THR A 156 -7.41 -11.09 -23.39
C THR A 156 -8.34 -9.91 -23.71
N GLY A 157 -8.43 -8.95 -22.80
CA GLY A 157 -9.33 -7.79 -22.92
C GLY A 157 -10.65 -7.92 -22.17
N ASP A 158 -11.00 -9.12 -21.67
CA ASP A 158 -12.22 -9.31 -20.88
C ASP A 158 -12.24 -8.39 -19.65
N PRO A 159 -13.41 -7.88 -19.25
CA PRO A 159 -13.52 -6.95 -18.14
C PRO A 159 -13.19 -7.64 -16.81
N VAL A 160 -12.30 -7.01 -16.05
CA VAL A 160 -12.06 -7.31 -14.64
C VAL A 160 -12.78 -6.27 -13.79
N VAL A 161 -13.63 -6.73 -12.88
CA VAL A 161 -14.45 -5.88 -12.04
C VAL A 161 -14.05 -5.96 -10.56
N SER A 162 -14.35 -4.90 -9.80
CA SER A 162 -14.14 -4.93 -8.35
C SER A 162 -15.14 -5.86 -7.67
N ILE A 163 -14.65 -6.74 -6.80
CA ILE A 163 -15.51 -7.68 -6.07
C ILE A 163 -16.49 -6.99 -5.12
N GLY A 164 -16.20 -5.76 -4.70
CA GLY A 164 -16.93 -5.06 -3.65
C GLY A 164 -16.56 -3.58 -3.63
N ASN A 165 -17.24 -2.80 -2.80
CA ASN A 165 -16.87 -1.40 -2.62
C ASN A 165 -15.50 -1.29 -1.96
N GLY A 166 -14.68 -0.34 -2.39
CA GLY A 166 -13.34 -0.16 -1.86
C GLY A 166 -12.59 1.02 -2.45
N SER A 167 -11.32 1.10 -2.12
CA SER A 167 -10.39 2.13 -2.60
C SER A 167 -9.15 1.47 -3.19
N VAL A 168 -8.68 1.97 -4.33
CA VAL A 168 -7.50 1.42 -5.01
C VAL A 168 -6.24 1.76 -4.20
N ALA A 169 -5.55 0.74 -3.71
CA ALA A 169 -4.36 0.90 -2.88
C ALA A 169 -3.07 0.99 -3.72
N VAL A 170 -2.94 0.15 -4.75
CA VAL A 170 -1.73 0.03 -5.59
C VAL A 170 -2.10 -0.29 -7.03
N THR A 171 -1.39 0.32 -7.98
CA THR A 171 -1.42 0.00 -9.41
C THR A 171 0.03 -0.04 -9.91
N GLU A 172 0.69 -1.18 -9.79
CA GLU A 172 2.13 -1.30 -10.10
C GLU A 172 2.41 -2.54 -10.94
N THR A 173 3.38 -2.46 -11.83
CA THR A 173 3.90 -3.63 -12.57
C THR A 173 5.11 -4.18 -11.83
N LEU A 174 4.95 -5.36 -11.24
CA LEU A 174 5.99 -6.04 -10.48
C LEU A 174 6.67 -7.08 -11.36
N ARG A 175 8.01 -7.03 -11.42
CA ARG A 175 8.81 -7.99 -12.19
C ARG A 175 8.56 -9.41 -11.64
N GLY A 176 8.02 -10.29 -12.47
CA GLY A 176 7.65 -11.67 -12.10
C GLY A 176 6.20 -11.87 -11.62
N TYR A 177 5.44 -10.80 -11.37
CA TYR A 177 4.01 -10.85 -10.99
C TYR A 177 3.08 -10.15 -12.00
N GLY A 178 3.65 -9.52 -13.03
CA GLY A 178 2.91 -8.73 -14.02
C GLY A 178 2.35 -7.44 -13.43
N SER A 179 1.34 -6.87 -14.09
CA SER A 179 0.60 -5.74 -13.53
C SER A 179 -0.28 -6.21 -12.38
N VAL A 180 -0.16 -5.52 -11.24
CA VAL A 180 -0.86 -5.79 -10.00
C VAL A 180 -1.72 -4.59 -9.65
N LEU A 181 -3.02 -4.85 -9.48
CA LEU A 181 -3.98 -3.91 -8.94
C LEU A 181 -4.42 -4.42 -7.56
N MET A 182 -4.40 -3.56 -6.56
CA MET A 182 -4.90 -3.88 -5.22
C MET A 182 -6.04 -2.94 -4.84
N VAL A 183 -7.11 -3.50 -4.26
CA VAL A 183 -8.24 -2.74 -3.73
C VAL A 183 -8.42 -3.07 -2.25
N ASP A 184 -8.43 -2.04 -1.41
CA ASP A 184 -8.78 -2.13 0.01
C ASP A 184 -10.30 -2.02 0.17
N HIS A 185 -10.91 -3.02 0.79
CA HIS A 185 -12.36 -3.09 1.03
C HIS A 185 -12.75 -2.70 2.46
N GLY A 186 -11.78 -2.30 3.29
CA GLY A 186 -11.95 -2.06 4.72
C GLY A 186 -12.02 -3.36 5.52
N GLY A 187 -12.10 -3.26 6.85
CA GLY A 187 -12.21 -4.43 7.72
C GLY A 187 -11.03 -5.40 7.63
N SER A 188 -9.84 -4.90 7.26
CA SER A 188 -8.61 -5.68 7.00
C SER A 188 -8.65 -6.59 5.77
N TYR A 189 -9.60 -6.38 4.85
CA TYR A 189 -9.69 -7.12 3.60
C TYR A 189 -9.11 -6.35 2.42
N MET A 190 -8.26 -7.02 1.65
CA MET A 190 -7.73 -6.53 0.39
C MET A 190 -7.97 -7.55 -0.71
N SER A 191 -8.28 -7.09 -1.92
CA SER A 191 -8.26 -7.93 -3.11
C SER A 191 -7.07 -7.57 -4.00
N VAL A 192 -6.47 -8.58 -4.62
CA VAL A 192 -5.34 -8.44 -5.54
C VAL A 192 -5.74 -9.02 -6.89
N TYR A 193 -5.51 -8.25 -7.95
CA TYR A 193 -5.77 -8.63 -9.34
C TYR A 193 -4.44 -8.58 -10.07
N THR A 194 -3.96 -9.72 -10.56
CA THR A 194 -2.73 -9.81 -11.35
C THR A 194 -2.98 -10.45 -12.71
N ASN A 195 -1.98 -10.41 -13.60
CA ASN A 195 -2.12 -10.76 -15.01
C ASN A 195 -3.16 -9.89 -15.74
N VAL A 196 -3.24 -8.61 -15.38
CA VAL A 196 -4.06 -7.62 -16.09
C VAL A 196 -3.23 -6.91 -17.15
N ARG A 197 -3.81 -6.60 -18.31
CA ARG A 197 -3.10 -5.88 -19.40
C ARG A 197 -3.24 -4.36 -19.32
N SER A 198 -4.34 -3.90 -18.72
CA SER A 198 -4.67 -2.48 -18.63
C SER A 198 -5.41 -2.25 -17.33
N VAL A 199 -4.96 -1.26 -16.57
CA VAL A 199 -5.60 -0.80 -15.34
C VAL A 199 -6.35 0.49 -15.67
N LEU A 200 -7.66 0.49 -15.42
CA LEU A 200 -8.57 1.58 -15.78
C LEU A 200 -8.82 2.54 -14.61
N VAL A 201 -8.19 2.29 -13.47
CA VAL A 201 -8.34 3.04 -12.24
C VAL A 201 -7.00 3.55 -11.75
N LYS A 202 -7.02 4.62 -10.95
CA LYS A 202 -5.82 5.24 -10.38
C LYS A 202 -5.72 4.93 -8.89
N GLN A 203 -4.51 4.98 -8.35
CA GLN A 203 -4.30 4.90 -6.91
C GLN A 203 -5.15 5.95 -6.17
N GLY A 204 -5.73 5.57 -5.03
CA GLY A 204 -6.65 6.39 -4.24
C GLY A 204 -8.07 6.50 -4.81
N GLN A 205 -8.32 6.03 -6.04
CA GLN A 205 -9.65 6.07 -6.63
C GLN A 205 -10.60 5.13 -5.87
N ARG A 206 -11.83 5.59 -5.62
CA ARG A 206 -12.90 4.74 -5.10
C ARG A 206 -13.48 3.87 -6.20
N VAL A 207 -13.77 2.63 -5.85
CA VAL A 207 -14.41 1.66 -6.74
C VAL A 207 -15.63 1.05 -6.08
N GLN A 208 -16.64 0.78 -6.88
CA GLN A 208 -17.86 0.11 -6.45
C GLN A 208 -17.85 -1.35 -6.89
N ARG A 209 -18.62 -2.19 -6.20
CA ARG A 209 -18.87 -3.57 -6.63
C ARG A 209 -19.32 -3.60 -8.10
N GLY A 210 -18.69 -4.45 -8.90
CA GLY A 210 -19.02 -4.62 -10.32
C GLY A 210 -18.49 -3.52 -11.24
N GLN A 211 -17.86 -2.48 -10.71
CA GLN A 211 -17.18 -1.47 -11.52
C GLN A 211 -16.00 -2.11 -12.27
N LYS A 212 -15.89 -1.86 -13.57
CA LYS A 212 -14.73 -2.27 -14.37
C LYS A 212 -13.49 -1.51 -13.89
N ILE A 213 -12.47 -2.26 -13.48
CA ILE A 213 -11.22 -1.72 -12.92
C ILE A 213 -9.99 -2.07 -13.75
N ALA A 214 -10.05 -3.14 -14.54
CA ALA A 214 -8.95 -3.58 -15.38
C ALA A 214 -9.47 -4.46 -16.54
N GLU A 215 -8.53 -4.93 -17.36
CA GLU A 215 -8.77 -5.89 -18.43
C GLU A 215 -7.85 -7.11 -18.26
N ILE A 216 -8.37 -8.31 -18.51
CA ILE A 216 -7.59 -9.55 -18.46
C ILE A 216 -6.44 -9.46 -19.47
N GLY A 217 -5.24 -9.76 -18.99
CA GLY A 217 -4.04 -9.86 -19.80
C GLY A 217 -3.67 -11.30 -20.11
N THR A 218 -2.51 -11.42 -20.73
CA THR A 218 -1.91 -12.71 -21.08
C THR A 218 -0.77 -12.95 -20.09
N ALA A 219 -0.75 -14.13 -19.44
CA ALA A 219 0.42 -14.55 -18.69
C ALA A 219 1.53 -14.94 -19.68
N ASP A 220 2.80 -14.64 -19.38
CA ASP A 220 3.96 -14.67 -20.31
C ASP A 220 4.23 -16.00 -21.06
N ALA A 221 3.44 -17.07 -20.85
CA ALA A 221 3.55 -18.33 -21.56
C ALA A 221 2.26 -19.20 -21.54
N GLY A 222 1.06 -18.63 -21.37
CA GLY A 222 -0.17 -19.43 -21.16
C GLY A 222 -1.47 -18.81 -21.65
N HIS A 223 -2.57 -19.53 -21.48
CA HIS A 223 -3.93 -19.05 -21.78
C HIS A 223 -4.26 -17.78 -20.98
N PRO A 224 -5.00 -16.82 -21.56
CA PRO A 224 -5.40 -15.61 -20.85
C PRO A 224 -6.20 -15.96 -19.59
N LYS A 225 -5.78 -15.38 -18.46
CA LYS A 225 -6.38 -15.64 -17.16
C LYS A 225 -6.14 -14.49 -16.21
N LEU A 226 -7.13 -14.23 -15.36
CA LEU A 226 -6.99 -13.37 -14.18
C LEU A 226 -6.47 -14.23 -13.03
N HIS A 227 -5.43 -13.77 -12.35
CA HIS A 227 -5.08 -14.31 -11.04
C HIS A 227 -5.63 -13.38 -9.97
N PHE A 228 -6.42 -13.95 -9.06
CA PHE A 228 -7.21 -13.20 -8.09
C PHE A 228 -6.96 -13.71 -6.67
N GLU A 229 -6.57 -12.81 -5.78
CA GLU A 229 -6.37 -13.11 -4.36
C GLU A 229 -7.30 -12.29 -3.47
N ILE A 230 -7.66 -12.88 -2.32
CA ILE A 230 -8.22 -12.16 -1.19
C ILE A 230 -7.22 -12.27 -0.05
N ARG A 231 -6.93 -11.15 0.59
CA ARG A 231 -6.01 -11.08 1.74
C ARG A 231 -6.76 -10.55 2.93
N TYR A 232 -6.67 -11.27 4.04
CA TYR A 232 -7.20 -10.84 5.33
C TYR A 232 -6.05 -10.60 6.29
N ARG A 233 -5.93 -9.38 6.81
CA ARG A 233 -4.82 -8.97 7.69
C ARG A 233 -3.45 -9.29 7.07
N GLY A 234 -3.32 -9.05 5.76
CA GLY A 234 -2.09 -9.29 4.97
C GLY A 234 -1.86 -10.75 4.53
N LYS A 235 -2.56 -11.74 5.11
CA LYS A 235 -2.44 -13.15 4.74
C LYS A 235 -3.40 -13.51 3.61
N ALA A 236 -2.91 -14.24 2.61
CA ALA A 236 -3.76 -14.81 1.57
C ALA A 236 -4.72 -15.85 2.16
N VAL A 237 -5.98 -15.78 1.77
CA VAL A 237 -7.06 -16.68 2.19
C VAL A 237 -7.75 -17.22 0.94
N ASP A 238 -8.40 -18.39 1.04
CA ASP A 238 -9.12 -18.98 -0.08
C ASP A 238 -10.26 -18.06 -0.55
N PRO A 239 -10.18 -17.49 -1.78
CA PRO A 239 -11.21 -16.60 -2.28
C PRO A 239 -12.60 -17.25 -2.39
N ARG A 240 -12.67 -18.57 -2.58
CA ARG A 240 -13.94 -19.29 -2.74
C ARG A 240 -14.82 -19.25 -1.49
N GLN A 241 -14.24 -18.97 -0.32
CA GLN A 241 -14.99 -18.83 0.93
C GLN A 241 -15.69 -17.48 1.07
N TYR A 242 -15.33 -16.50 0.23
CA TYR A 242 -15.83 -15.13 0.30
C TYR A 242 -16.62 -14.71 -0.95
N LEU A 243 -16.56 -15.51 -2.01
CA LEU A 243 -17.30 -15.28 -3.25
C LEU A 243 -18.61 -16.09 -3.24
N PRO A 244 -19.65 -15.64 -3.96
CA PRO A 244 -20.88 -16.40 -4.12
C PRO A 244 -20.62 -17.78 -4.74
N ALA A 245 -21.39 -18.78 -4.33
CA ALA A 245 -21.36 -20.10 -4.97
C ALA A 245 -21.72 -20.00 -6.45
N ARG A 246 -21.05 -20.80 -7.28
CA ARG A 246 -21.27 -20.95 -8.72
C ARG A 246 -20.99 -22.38 -9.15
#